data_AF-A0A2H1X2H4-F1
#
_entry.id   AF-A0A2H1X2H4-F1
#
_cell.length_a   1.000
_cell.length_b   1.000
_cell.length_c   1.000
_cell.angle_alpha   90.00
_cell.angle_beta   90.00
_cell.angle_gamma   90.00
#
_symmetry.space_group_name_H-M   'P 1'
#
loop_
_entity.id
_entity.type
_entity.pdbx_description
1 polymer ?
#
loop_
_entity_poly.entity_id
_entity_poly.type
_entity_poly.pdbx_seq_one_letter_code
_entity_poly.pdbx_strand_id
1 'polypeptide(L)'
;MAAEQNVLSEDRKICRICLRIDPRALDMFNSYYEERDTLYCDMLVYCSKVLVNMKDGLPPYLCRNCIAHLIDAYEFNLVCEETEKNFYWLLTVR
;
A
#
# COMPACT_ATOMS: atom_id res chain seq x y z
N MET A 1 -15.39 -0.63 -43.21
CA MET A 1 -15.30 -1.50 -42.03
C MET A 1 -14.39 -0.79 -41.05
N ALA A 2 -14.97 -0.13 -40.04
CA ALA A 2 -14.23 0.70 -39.10
C ALA A 2 -13.45 -0.20 -38.14
N ALA A 3 -12.15 0.07 -38.01
CA ALA A 3 -11.29 -0.58 -37.04
C ALA A 3 -11.74 -0.20 -35.63
N GLU A 4 -12.02 -1.21 -34.81
CA GLU A 4 -12.25 -1.07 -33.38
C GLU A 4 -10.97 -0.57 -32.72
N GLN A 5 -10.86 0.75 -32.53
CA GLN A 5 -9.85 1.34 -31.67
C GLN A 5 -10.33 1.20 -30.24
N ASN A 6 -9.86 0.13 -29.59
CA ASN A 6 -10.02 -0.09 -28.16
C ASN A 6 -9.12 0.91 -27.40
N VAL A 7 -9.61 2.14 -27.25
CA VAL A 7 -8.99 3.17 -26.42
C VAL A 7 -9.26 2.80 -24.96
N LEU A 8 -8.40 1.97 -24.37
CA LEU A 8 -8.30 1.83 -22.91
C LEU A 8 -7.74 3.15 -22.37
N SER A 9 -8.66 4.08 -22.13
CA SER A 9 -8.44 5.43 -21.59
C SER A 9 -7.40 5.45 -20.47
N GLU A 10 -6.29 6.18 -20.66
CA GLU A 10 -5.23 6.46 -19.68
C GLU A 10 -5.70 7.19 -18.40
N ASP A 11 -7.00 7.46 -18.27
CA ASP A 11 -7.59 8.27 -17.19
C ASP A 11 -8.18 7.48 -16.01
N ARG A 12 -8.22 6.14 -16.05
CA ARG A 12 -8.86 5.34 -15.00
C ARG A 12 -7.84 4.69 -14.07
N LYS A 13 -7.30 5.48 -13.14
CA LYS A 13 -6.54 4.94 -12.02
C LYS A 13 -7.48 4.23 -11.04
N ILE A 14 -7.47 2.90 -11.08
CA ILE A 14 -8.27 2.05 -10.19
C ILE A 14 -7.46 1.76 -8.93
N CYS A 15 -8.05 1.99 -7.75
CA CYS A 15 -7.42 1.65 -6.49
C CYS A 15 -7.34 0.12 -6.31
N ARG A 16 -6.16 -0.39 -5.98
CA ARG A 16 -5.89 -1.82 -5.75
C ARG A 16 -6.72 -2.42 -4.62
N ILE A 17 -7.03 -1.64 -3.59
CA ILE A 17 -7.70 -2.12 -2.37
C ILE A 17 -9.22 -2.07 -2.52
N CYS A 18 -9.78 -0.92 -2.89
CA CYS A 18 -11.23 -0.73 -2.93
C CYS A 18 -11.85 -0.79 -4.33
N LEU A 19 -11.03 -0.96 -5.38
CA LEU A 19 -11.42 -1.04 -6.79
C LEU A 19 -12.18 0.19 -7.33
N ARG A 20 -12.22 1.29 -6.56
CA ARG A 20 -12.79 2.56 -7.02
C ARG A 20 -11.81 3.28 -7.93
N ILE A 21 -12.36 3.95 -8.94
CA ILE A 21 -11.59 4.86 -9.79
C ILE A 21 -11.36 6.16 -9.01
N ASP A 22 -10.10 6.56 -8.89
CA ASP A 22 -9.71 7.86 -8.32
C ASP A 22 -8.56 8.43 -9.16
N PRO A 23 -8.79 9.49 -9.96
CA PRO A 23 -7.75 10.13 -10.77
C PRO A 23 -6.53 10.61 -9.96
N ARG A 24 -6.71 10.85 -8.65
CA ARG A 24 -5.67 11.27 -7.71
C ARG A 24 -5.00 10.10 -7.00
N ALA A 25 -5.32 8.86 -7.36
CA ALA A 25 -4.64 7.69 -6.83
C ALA A 25 -3.15 7.73 -7.20
N LEU A 26 -2.33 7.28 -6.24
CA LEU A 26 -0.88 7.29 -6.32
C LEU A 26 -0.38 5.91 -6.71
N ASP A 27 0.71 5.86 -7.48
CA ASP A 27 1.40 4.61 -7.79
C ASP A 27 2.13 4.11 -6.54
N MET A 28 1.73 2.94 -6.03
CA MET A 28 2.25 2.40 -4.77
C MET A 28 3.71 1.93 -4.84
N PHE A 29 4.24 1.74 -6.05
CA PHE A 29 5.64 1.33 -6.26
C PHE A 29 6.60 2.52 -6.35
N ASN A 30 6.08 3.73 -6.53
CA ASN A 30 6.86 4.96 -6.70
C ASN A 30 6.52 6.04 -5.67
N SER A 31 5.52 5.80 -4.83
CA SER A 31 5.07 6.72 -3.77
C SER A 31 5.33 6.09 -2.41
N TYR A 32 5.74 6.90 -1.45
CA TYR A 32 6.16 6.46 -0.13
C TYR A 32 5.51 7.31 0.97
N TYR A 33 5.52 6.77 2.18
CA TYR A 33 5.19 7.47 3.41
C TYR A 33 6.46 8.18 3.93
N GLU A 34 6.49 9.51 3.87
CA GLU A 34 7.69 10.32 4.08
C GLU A 34 8.26 10.16 5.49
N GLU A 35 7.40 10.09 6.51
CA GLU A 35 7.77 10.01 7.92
C GLU A 35 8.49 8.71 8.29
N ARG A 36 8.36 7.67 7.45
CA ARG A 36 9.01 6.36 7.64
C ARG A 36 9.95 5.99 6.51
N ASP A 37 10.10 6.84 5.49
CA ASP A 37 10.87 6.55 4.28
C ASP A 37 10.56 5.15 3.71
N THR A 38 9.27 4.81 3.64
CA THR A 38 8.81 3.46 3.28
C THR A 38 7.80 3.50 2.13
N LEU A 39 8.00 2.68 1.10
CA LEU A 39 7.07 2.59 -0.03
C LEU A 39 5.71 2.05 0.39
N TYR A 40 4.63 2.54 -0.23
CA TYR A 40 3.29 2.03 0.07
C TYR A 40 3.12 0.56 -0.30
N CYS A 41 3.82 0.05 -1.31
CA CYS A 41 3.80 -1.38 -1.62
C CYS A 41 4.37 -2.22 -0.46
N ASP A 42 5.44 -1.76 0.18
CA ASP A 42 6.09 -2.47 1.28
C ASP A 42 5.21 -2.45 2.53
N MET A 43 4.60 -1.31 2.84
CA MET A 43 3.60 -1.19 3.90
C MET A 43 2.43 -2.14 3.67
N LEU A 44 1.94 -2.25 2.43
CA LEU A 44 0.81 -3.13 2.10
C LEU A 44 1.17 -4.61 2.31
N VAL A 45 2.34 -5.04 1.84
CA VAL A 45 2.84 -6.41 2.05
C VAL A 45 2.99 -6.69 3.55
N TYR A 46 3.57 -5.74 4.28
CA TYR A 46 3.78 -5.86 5.73
C TYR A 46 2.46 -6.00 6.50
N CYS A 47 1.49 -5.11 6.29
CA CYS A 47 0.23 -5.11 7.04
C CYS A 47 -0.73 -6.25 6.65
N SER A 48 -0.79 -6.61 5.37
CA SER A 48 -1.83 -7.53 4.87
C SER A 48 -1.32 -8.96 4.62
N LYS A 49 0.01 -9.15 4.56
CA LYS A 49 0.66 -10.39 4.10
C LYS A 49 0.31 -10.78 2.65
N VAL A 50 -0.39 -9.92 1.92
CA VAL A 50 -0.66 -10.09 0.48
C VAL A 50 0.60 -9.70 -0.27
N LEU A 51 1.13 -10.63 -1.05
CA LEU A 51 2.26 -10.35 -1.92
C LEU A 51 1.83 -9.42 -3.06
N VAL A 52 2.61 -8.37 -3.28
CA VAL A 52 2.37 -7.36 -4.31
C VAL A 52 3.53 -7.41 -5.30
N ASN A 53 3.23 -7.42 -6.60
CA ASN A 53 4.26 -7.45 -7.64
C ASN A 53 3.83 -6.55 -8.81
N MET A 54 4.75 -5.76 -9.37
CA MET A 54 4.45 -4.88 -10.51
C MET A 54 3.88 -5.63 -11.74
N LYS A 55 4.12 -6.94 -11.84
CA LYS A 55 3.73 -7.81 -12.95
C LYS A 55 2.55 -8.73 -12.63
N ASP A 56 1.84 -8.51 -11.53
CA ASP A 56 0.70 -9.36 -11.13
C ASP A 56 -0.60 -9.13 -11.93
N GLY A 57 -0.61 -8.17 -12.85
CA GLY A 57 -1.75 -7.86 -13.71
C GLY A 57 -2.89 -7.13 -13.01
N LEU A 58 -2.65 -6.64 -11.79
CA LEU A 58 -3.63 -5.94 -10.98
C LEU A 58 -3.25 -4.44 -10.82
N PRO A 59 -4.18 -3.57 -10.39
CA PRO A 59 -3.93 -2.12 -10.41
C PRO A 59 -2.72 -1.70 -9.56
N PRO A 60 -1.83 -0.82 -10.05
CA PRO A 60 -0.67 -0.35 -9.30
C PRO A 60 -0.97 0.87 -8.41
N TYR A 61 -2.24 1.30 -8.31
CA TYR A 61 -2.60 2.56 -7.67
C TYR A 61 -3.32 2.38 -6.33
N LEU A 62 -3.14 3.34 -5.42
CA LEU A 62 -3.89 3.46 -4.17
C LEU A 62 -4.58 4.83 -4.08
N CYS A 63 -5.88 4.83 -3.78
CA CYS A 63 -6.60 6.08 -3.51
C CYS A 63 -6.26 6.61 -2.11
N ARG A 64 -6.48 7.91 -1.88
CA ARG A 64 -6.10 8.58 -0.63
C ARG A 64 -6.71 7.95 0.63
N ASN A 65 -7.97 7.52 0.56
CA ASN A 65 -8.63 6.89 1.70
C ASN A 65 -7.98 5.54 2.07
N CYS A 66 -7.63 4.74 1.07
CA CYS A 66 -6.94 3.47 1.30
C CYS A 66 -5.50 3.69 1.79
N ILE A 67 -4.82 4.74 1.34
CA ILE A 67 -3.50 5.14 1.85
C ILE A 67 -3.59 5.54 3.32
N ALA A 68 -4.58 6.36 3.71
CA ALA A 68 -4.76 6.75 5.11
C ALA A 68 -4.95 5.54 6.02
N HIS A 69 -5.83 4.61 5.65
CA HIS A 69 -6.01 3.36 6.40
C HIS A 69 -4.75 2.47 6.43
N LEU A 70 -3.98 2.47 5.34
CA LEU A 70 -2.72 1.73 5.28
C LEU A 70 -1.67 2.33 6.24
N ILE A 71 -1.58 3.65 6.31
CA ILE A 71 -0.72 4.36 7.27
C ILE A 71 -1.14 4.03 8.71
N ASP A 72 -2.43 4.16 9.03
CA ASP A 72 -2.95 3.84 10.36
C ASP A 72 -2.61 2.39 10.78
N ALA A 73 -2.82 1.44 9.87
CA ALA A 73 -2.51 0.04 10.11
C ALA A 73 -1.00 -0.21 10.27
N TYR A 74 -0.18 0.46 9.46
CA TYR A 74 1.28 0.30 9.50
C TYR A 74 1.85 0.82 10.82
N GLU A 75 1.49 2.03 11.21
CA GLU A 75 1.90 2.62 12.49
C GLU A 75 1.45 1.77 13.68
N PHE A 76 0.21 1.27 13.65
CA PHE A 76 -0.27 0.38 14.69
C PHE A 76 0.58 -0.90 14.83
N ASN A 77 0.92 -1.54 13.70
CA ASN A 77 1.78 -2.73 13.71
C ASN A 77 3.18 -2.43 14.25
N LEU A 78 3.78 -1.29 13.87
CA LEU A 78 5.09 -0.86 14.40
C LEU A 78 5.05 -0.68 15.92
N VAL A 79 4.00 -0.04 16.46
CA VAL A 79 3.83 0.13 17.91
C VAL A 79 3.71 -1.22 18.61
N CYS A 80 2.96 -2.18 18.03
CA CYS A 80 2.87 -3.53 18.57
C CYS A 80 4.25 -4.22 18.61
N GLU A 81 5.00 -4.16 17.51
CA GLU A 81 6.35 -4.76 17.45
C GLU A 81 7.33 -4.13 18.44
N GLU A 82 7.33 -2.80 18.56
CA GLU A 82 8.19 -2.09 19.50
C GLU A 82 7.85 -2.47 20.94
N THR A 83 6.55 -2.53 21.26
CA THR A 83 6.08 -2.94 22.58
C THR A 83 6.53 -4.36 22.91
N GLU A 84 6.39 -5.29 21.96
CA GLU A 84 6.82 -6.68 22.13
C GLU A 84 8.34 -6.79 22.33
N LYS A 85 9.14 -6.11 21.50
CA LYS A 85 10.61 -6.05 21.64
C LYS A 85 11.03 -5.50 23.00
N ASN A 86 10.40 -4.41 23.45
CA ASN A 86 10.68 -3.79 24.74
C ASN A 86 10.32 -4.71 25.91
N PHE A 87 9.19 -5.42 25.82
CA PHE A 87 8.79 -6.38 26.84
C PHE A 87 9.78 -7.55 26.95
N TYR A 88 10.23 -8.13 25.82
CA TYR A 88 11.25 -9.17 25.85
C TYR A 88 12.57 -8.67 26.45
N TRP A 89 12.99 -7.45 26.12
CA TRP A 89 14.20 -6.87 26.70
C TRP A 89 14.12 -6.83 28.23
N LEU A 90 13.00 -6.37 28.79
CA LEU A 90 12.76 -6.36 30.25
C LEU A 90 12.81 -7.74 30.91
N LEU A 91 12.42 -8.81 30.20
CA LEU A 91 12.47 -10.17 30.73
C LEU A 91 13.89 -10.77 30.68
N THR A 92 14.70 -10.38 29.69
CA THR A 92 16.05 -10.93 29.49
C THR A 92 17.15 -10.26 30.31
N VAL A 93 16.92 -9.05 30.83
CA VAL A 93 17.89 -8.29 31.68
C VAL A 93 17.66 -8.57 33.18
N ARG A 94 17.09 -9.73 33.53
CA ARG A 94 16.95 -10.19 34.92
C ARG A 94 18.05 -11.16 35.31
#